data_AF-A0A7D9LBX2-F1
#
_entry.id   AF-A0A7D9LBX2-F1
#
_cell.length_a   1.000
_cell.length_b   1.000
_cell.length_c   1.000
_cell.angle_alpha   90.00
_cell.angle_beta   90.00
_cell.angle_gamma   90.00
#
_symmetry.space_group_name_H-M   'P 1'
#
loop_
_entity.id
_entity.type
_entity.pdbx_description
1 polymer ?
#
loop_
_entity_poly.entity_id
_entity_poly.type
_entity_poly.pdbx_seq_one_letter_code
_entity_poly.pdbx_strand_id
1 'polypeptide(L)'
;MVKQLGIPTWFMTLSCADLRWPELFQIIAKSKGNNMTDEEVDALSYHERCSMLNLNPVIVAKHFQYRVETFFRDVLLTNANPVGKIVYYALRIEFQMRGSPHLHALIWTSDCPDLTNDTKDAYIDYIDQHVQAYLPDKETDPQLYDLVKTYQTHNHSKTCRKYKNVTCRFNFGQFFTDRTIVAEPLAEDMNEEIKSNILTRRKEILSKVKQKIDDVLNPSKPTYDPHATPTDILNDINITEQDYQWDIYHYLLTLTMNCTSKDQ
;
A
#
# COMPACT_ATOMS: atom_id res chain seq x y z
N MET A 1 -8.32 -25.74 -2.04
CA MET A 1 -7.66 -24.60 -1.36
C MET A 1 -8.68 -23.62 -0.80
N VAL A 2 -9.35 -22.75 -1.57
CA VAL A 2 -10.36 -21.81 -1.02
C VAL A 2 -11.52 -22.52 -0.29
N LYS A 3 -12.05 -23.62 -0.84
CA LYS A 3 -13.10 -24.43 -0.18
C LYS A 3 -12.67 -25.11 1.14
N GLN A 4 -11.37 -25.22 1.41
CA GLN A 4 -10.83 -25.94 2.57
C GLN A 4 -10.25 -25.00 3.62
N LEU A 5 -9.56 -23.95 3.18
CA LEU A 5 -8.88 -22.98 4.04
C LEU A 5 -9.70 -21.70 4.28
N GLY A 6 -10.80 -21.52 3.55
CA GLY A 6 -11.58 -20.29 3.59
C GLY A 6 -10.88 -19.12 2.90
N ILE A 7 -11.28 -17.91 3.27
CA ILE A 7 -10.75 -16.65 2.75
C ILE A 7 -9.37 -16.41 3.39
N PRO A 8 -8.33 -16.03 2.61
CA PRO A 8 -7.03 -15.68 3.18
C PRO A 8 -7.14 -14.43 4.07
N THR A 9 -6.41 -14.42 5.17
CA THR A 9 -6.30 -13.27 6.07
C THR A 9 -5.64 -12.08 5.36
N TRP A 10 -4.52 -12.33 4.68
CA TRP A 10 -3.75 -11.29 4.00
C TRP A 10 -3.58 -11.59 2.52
N PHE A 11 -3.66 -10.51 1.73
CA PHE A 11 -3.16 -10.48 0.38
C PHE A 11 -1.94 -9.56 0.34
N MET A 12 -0.79 -10.12 -0.05
CA MET A 12 0.47 -9.38 -0.13
C MET A 12 0.99 -9.40 -1.56
N THR A 13 1.52 -8.28 -2.01
CA THR A 13 2.24 -8.21 -3.30
C THR A 13 3.65 -7.68 -3.10
N LEU A 14 4.63 -8.33 -3.71
CA LEU A 14 6.03 -7.87 -3.68
C LEU A 14 6.51 -7.62 -5.11
N SER A 15 7.08 -6.43 -5.34
CA SER A 15 7.65 -6.05 -6.62
C SER A 15 9.17 -6.20 -6.60
N CYS A 16 9.73 -6.77 -7.66
CA CYS A 16 11.16 -6.83 -7.84
C CYS A 16 11.75 -5.43 -8.05
N ALA A 17 12.75 -5.07 -7.25
CA ALA A 17 13.51 -3.82 -7.33
C ALA A 17 14.95 -4.10 -7.78
N ASP A 18 15.13 -5.05 -8.70
CA ASP A 18 16.41 -5.56 -9.24
C ASP A 18 17.43 -4.47 -9.60
N LEU A 19 17.01 -3.33 -10.15
CA LEU A 19 17.89 -2.20 -10.46
C LEU A 19 18.54 -1.54 -9.23
N ARG A 20 18.04 -1.80 -8.02
CA ARG A 20 18.48 -1.20 -6.75
C ARG A 20 19.16 -2.20 -5.81
N TRP A 21 19.54 -3.38 -6.30
CA TRP A 21 20.18 -4.42 -5.50
C TRP A 21 21.66 -4.51 -5.89
N PRO A 22 22.57 -3.80 -5.21
CA PRO A 22 23.99 -3.81 -5.57
C PRO A 22 24.57 -5.22 -5.63
N GLU A 23 24.15 -6.08 -4.70
CA GLU A 23 24.60 -7.47 -4.60
C GLU A 23 24.24 -8.30 -5.84
N LEU A 24 23.14 -7.98 -6.52
CA LEU A 24 22.76 -8.67 -7.76
C LEU A 24 23.76 -8.39 -8.88
N PHE A 25 24.25 -7.14 -9.01
CA PHE A 25 25.25 -6.78 -10.00
C PHE A 25 26.60 -7.43 -9.69
N GLN A 26 26.98 -7.50 -8.40
CA GLN A 26 28.17 -8.21 -7.97
C GLN A 26 28.10 -9.71 -8.30
N ILE A 27 26.96 -10.36 -8.06
CA ILE A 27 26.74 -11.78 -8.41
C ILE A 27 26.87 -11.99 -9.92
N ILE A 28 26.25 -11.13 -10.73
CA ILE A 28 26.33 -11.20 -12.20
C ILE A 28 27.79 -11.00 -12.66
N ALA A 29 28.49 -9.99 -12.14
CA ALA A 29 29.88 -9.75 -12.47
C ALA A 29 30.77 -10.95 -12.12
N LYS A 30 30.56 -11.52 -10.92
CA LYS A 30 31.32 -12.67 -10.41
C LYS A 30 31.11 -13.91 -11.26
N SER A 31 29.90 -14.14 -11.77
CA SER A 31 29.64 -15.24 -12.71
C SER A 31 30.42 -15.14 -14.02
N LYS A 32 30.93 -13.95 -14.35
CA LYS A 32 31.78 -13.66 -15.52
C LYS A 32 33.26 -13.53 -15.16
N GLY A 33 33.64 -13.86 -13.91
CA GLY A 33 35.02 -13.76 -13.43
C GLY A 33 35.46 -12.35 -13.02
N ASN A 34 34.52 -11.39 -12.89
CA ASN A 34 34.82 -10.03 -12.43
C ASN A 34 34.31 -9.81 -10.99
N ASN A 35 35.12 -9.26 -10.10
CA ASN A 35 34.68 -8.89 -8.75
C ASN A 35 34.50 -7.38 -8.70
N MET A 36 33.25 -6.92 -8.70
CA MET A 36 32.93 -5.50 -8.58
C MET A 36 32.79 -5.10 -7.11
N THR A 37 33.36 -3.95 -6.76
CA THR A 37 33.18 -3.23 -5.49
C THR A 37 31.84 -2.50 -5.44
N ASP A 38 31.43 -2.02 -4.26
CA ASP A 38 30.20 -1.24 -4.12
C ASP A 38 30.29 0.08 -4.91
N GLU A 39 31.45 0.74 -4.89
CA GLU A 39 31.69 1.98 -5.64
C GLU A 39 31.58 1.78 -7.16
N GLU A 40 32.08 0.66 -7.68
CA GLU A 40 31.95 0.32 -9.09
C GLU A 40 30.51 0.03 -9.50
N VAL A 41 29.74 -0.64 -8.63
CA VAL A 41 28.32 -0.89 -8.89
C VAL A 41 27.50 0.40 -8.85
N ASP A 42 27.82 1.31 -7.94
CA ASP A 42 27.17 2.61 -7.82
C ASP A 42 27.53 3.55 -8.98
N ALA A 43 28.72 3.40 -9.57
CA ALA A 43 29.12 4.10 -10.77
C ALA A 43 28.39 3.63 -12.05
N LEU A 44 27.75 2.45 -12.04
CA LEU A 44 27.01 1.94 -13.20
C LEU A 44 25.85 2.86 -13.57
N SER A 45 25.79 3.24 -14.84
CA SER A 45 24.65 3.94 -15.40
C SER A 45 23.39 3.07 -15.42
N TYR A 46 22.22 3.71 -15.47
CA TYR A 46 20.94 3.02 -15.65
C TYR A 46 20.94 2.04 -16.83
N HIS A 47 21.55 2.43 -17.96
CA HIS A 47 21.59 1.60 -19.16
C HIS A 47 22.48 0.36 -18.96
N GLU A 48 23.63 0.50 -18.30
CA GLU A 48 24.51 -0.63 -17.97
C GLU A 48 23.81 -1.60 -17.01
N ARG A 49 23.15 -1.08 -15.96
CA ARG A 49 22.34 -1.89 -15.05
C ARG A 49 21.26 -2.68 -15.82
N CYS A 50 20.47 -2.01 -16.65
CA CYS A 50 19.46 -2.69 -17.48
C CYS A 50 20.07 -3.75 -18.40
N SER A 51 21.19 -3.45 -19.06
CA SER A 51 21.88 -4.40 -19.95
C SER A 51 22.34 -5.64 -19.18
N MET A 52 22.96 -5.46 -18.01
CA MET A 52 23.38 -6.57 -17.15
C MET A 52 22.22 -7.46 -16.74
N LEU A 53 21.08 -6.89 -16.33
CA LEU A 53 19.91 -7.68 -15.93
C LEU A 53 19.31 -8.44 -17.13
N ASN A 54 19.11 -7.76 -18.27
CA ASN A 54 18.50 -8.33 -19.46
C ASN A 54 19.31 -9.49 -20.07
N LEU A 55 20.64 -9.44 -19.95
CA LEU A 55 21.54 -10.50 -20.43
C LEU A 55 21.63 -11.70 -19.48
N ASN A 56 21.13 -11.59 -18.23
CA ASN A 56 21.26 -12.63 -17.21
C ASN A 56 19.90 -12.99 -16.55
N PRO A 57 18.83 -13.25 -17.32
CA PRO A 57 17.48 -13.38 -16.78
C PRO A 57 17.32 -14.53 -15.77
N VAL A 58 18.07 -15.63 -15.93
CA VAL A 58 18.03 -16.77 -15.00
C VAL A 58 18.60 -16.40 -13.64
N ILE A 59 19.72 -15.66 -13.60
CA ILE A 59 20.33 -15.19 -12.34
C ILE A 59 19.37 -14.22 -11.65
N VAL A 60 18.79 -13.28 -12.39
CA VAL A 60 17.82 -12.31 -11.85
C VAL A 60 16.61 -13.03 -11.25
N ALA A 61 16.02 -14.00 -11.96
CA ALA A 61 14.88 -14.77 -11.47
C ALA A 61 15.23 -15.61 -10.23
N LYS A 62 16.41 -16.25 -10.22
CA LYS A 62 16.88 -17.05 -9.07
C LYS A 62 17.19 -16.19 -7.84
N HIS A 63 17.78 -15.01 -8.05
CA HIS A 63 18.01 -14.06 -6.98
C HIS A 63 16.70 -13.54 -6.38
N PHE A 64 15.71 -13.21 -7.22
CA PHE A 64 14.38 -12.84 -6.75
C PHE A 64 13.73 -13.96 -5.93
N GLN A 65 13.77 -15.20 -6.43
CA GLN A 65 13.27 -16.38 -5.71
C GLN A 65 13.94 -16.50 -4.34
N TYR A 66 15.27 -16.40 -4.28
CA TYR A 66 16.03 -16.48 -3.04
C TYR A 66 15.64 -15.38 -2.04
N ARG A 67 15.47 -14.14 -2.50
CA ARG A 67 15.04 -13.03 -1.64
C ARG A 67 13.62 -13.25 -1.10
N VAL A 68 12.70 -13.75 -1.92
CA VAL A 68 11.33 -14.08 -1.47
C VAL A 68 11.36 -15.21 -0.43
N GLU A 69 12.06 -16.31 -0.70
CA GLU A 69 12.17 -17.44 0.23
C GLU A 69 12.81 -17.02 1.57
N THR A 70 13.84 -16.18 1.50
CA THR A 70 14.51 -15.60 2.68
C THR A 70 13.56 -14.69 3.46
N PHE A 71 12.82 -13.81 2.78
CA PHE A 71 11.83 -12.95 3.45
C PHE A 71 10.74 -13.77 4.15
N PHE A 72 10.22 -14.81 3.51
CA PHE A 72 9.22 -15.67 4.15
C PHE A 72 9.82 -16.41 5.35
N ARG A 73 10.98 -17.05 5.20
CA ARG A 73 11.61 -17.85 6.26
C ARG A 73 12.06 -17.00 7.46
N ASP A 74 12.77 -15.90 7.18
CA ASP A 74 13.52 -15.16 8.19
C ASP A 74 12.75 -13.94 8.73
N VAL A 75 11.61 -13.58 8.13
CA VAL A 75 10.73 -12.51 8.60
C VAL A 75 9.34 -13.05 8.93
N LEU A 76 8.60 -13.54 7.93
CA LEU A 76 7.17 -13.83 8.09
C LEU A 76 6.88 -15.10 8.91
N LEU A 77 7.68 -16.15 8.76
CA LEU A 77 7.49 -17.46 9.40
C LEU A 77 8.27 -17.61 10.71
N THR A 78 8.73 -16.49 11.28
CA THR A 78 9.41 -16.46 12.57
C THR A 78 8.40 -16.49 13.72
N ASN A 79 8.87 -16.80 14.93
CA ASN A 79 8.04 -16.74 16.15
C ASN A 79 7.56 -15.32 16.51
N ALA A 80 8.05 -14.28 15.83
CA ALA A 80 7.58 -12.92 16.00
C ALA A 80 6.18 -12.70 15.38
N ASN A 81 5.74 -13.58 14.46
CA ASN A 81 4.41 -13.53 13.82
C ASN A 81 4.02 -12.12 13.34
N PRO A 82 4.83 -11.45 12.49
CA PRO A 82 4.64 -10.03 12.16
C PRO A 82 3.35 -9.73 11.39
N VAL A 83 2.69 -10.76 10.86
CA VAL A 83 1.40 -10.68 10.17
C VAL A 83 0.42 -11.71 10.76
N GLY A 84 0.59 -12.08 12.03
CA GLY A 84 -0.12 -13.18 12.67
C GLY A 84 0.54 -14.54 12.45
N LYS A 85 0.02 -15.55 13.14
CA LYS A 85 0.53 -16.92 13.10
C LYS A 85 0.13 -17.61 11.81
N ILE A 86 1.01 -17.56 10.82
CA ILE A 86 0.80 -18.15 9.49
C ILE A 86 0.67 -19.68 9.61
N VAL A 87 -0.47 -20.21 9.17
CA VAL A 87 -0.72 -21.66 9.08
C VAL A 87 -0.60 -22.17 7.65
N TYR A 88 -0.82 -21.31 6.67
CA TYR A 88 -0.70 -21.64 5.26
C TYR A 88 -0.45 -20.39 4.42
N TYR A 89 0.28 -20.52 3.33
CA TYR A 89 0.42 -19.47 2.33
C TYR A 89 0.51 -20.07 0.93
N ALA A 90 0.04 -19.31 -0.06
CA ALA A 90 0.12 -19.66 -1.47
C ALA A 90 0.79 -18.53 -2.23
N LEU A 91 1.81 -18.86 -3.03
CA LEU A 91 2.60 -17.90 -3.79
C LEU A 91 2.34 -18.09 -5.29
N ARG A 92 2.14 -16.97 -5.99
CA ARG A 92 2.12 -16.93 -7.45
C ARG A 92 3.09 -15.86 -7.92
N ILE A 93 4.08 -16.25 -8.71
CA ILE A 93 5.01 -15.33 -9.36
C ILE A 93 4.53 -15.08 -10.78
N GLU A 94 4.33 -13.81 -11.12
CA GLU A 94 3.92 -13.36 -12.44
C GLU A 94 5.01 -12.49 -13.05
N PHE A 95 5.32 -12.72 -14.32
CA PHE A 95 6.18 -11.85 -15.10
C PHE A 95 5.29 -10.89 -15.86
N GLN A 96 5.17 -9.67 -15.35
CA GLN A 96 4.44 -8.62 -16.06
C GLN A 96 5.18 -8.26 -17.36
N MET A 97 4.51 -7.61 -18.33
CA MET A 97 5.09 -7.19 -19.63
C MET A 97 6.33 -6.28 -19.55
N ARG A 98 6.85 -6.01 -18.35
CA ARG A 98 8.04 -5.20 -18.07
C ARG A 98 9.25 -6.03 -17.65
N GLY A 99 9.15 -7.36 -17.65
CA GLY A 99 10.28 -8.29 -17.51
C GLY A 99 10.63 -8.70 -16.08
N SER A 100 10.46 -7.82 -15.09
CA SER A 100 10.76 -8.17 -13.69
C SER A 100 9.65 -8.99 -13.04
N PRO A 101 9.98 -9.97 -12.18
CA PRO A 101 8.99 -10.78 -11.49
C PRO A 101 8.19 -9.98 -10.45
N HIS A 102 6.94 -10.38 -10.27
CA HIS A 102 6.03 -9.82 -9.28
C HIS A 102 5.36 -10.97 -8.52
N LEU A 103 5.40 -10.90 -7.19
CA LEU A 103 4.82 -11.92 -6.33
C LEU A 103 3.41 -11.49 -5.90
N HIS A 104 2.46 -12.40 -6.02
CA HIS A 104 1.20 -12.38 -5.30
C HIS A 104 1.21 -13.49 -4.24
N ALA A 105 0.92 -13.13 -3.00
CA ALA A 105 0.85 -14.04 -1.87
C ALA A 105 -0.53 -13.97 -1.21
N LEU A 106 -1.14 -15.14 -1.02
CA LEU A 106 -2.31 -15.33 -0.16
C LEU A 106 -1.82 -15.98 1.13
N ILE A 107 -2.16 -15.39 2.28
CA ILE A 107 -1.65 -15.83 3.58
C ILE A 107 -2.84 -16.08 4.52
N TRP A 108 -2.87 -17.26 5.15
CA TRP A 108 -3.84 -17.65 6.15
C TRP A 108 -3.18 -17.72 7.51
N THR A 109 -3.83 -17.12 8.49
CA THR A 109 -3.37 -17.05 9.89
C THR A 109 -4.39 -17.72 10.80
N SER A 110 -3.96 -18.29 11.93
CA SER A 110 -4.86 -18.97 12.86
C SER A 110 -5.48 -18.05 13.92
N ASP A 111 -4.99 -16.82 14.02
CA ASP A 111 -5.23 -15.87 15.10
C ASP A 111 -5.98 -14.60 14.66
N CYS A 112 -6.25 -14.44 13.36
CA CYS A 112 -7.15 -13.40 12.88
C CYS A 112 -8.60 -13.74 13.24
N PRO A 113 -9.32 -12.82 13.93
CA PRO A 113 -10.74 -13.00 14.24
C PRO A 113 -11.61 -13.15 13.00
N ASP A 114 -12.66 -13.95 13.10
CA ASP A 114 -13.62 -14.16 12.03
C ASP A 114 -14.78 -13.16 12.16
N LEU A 115 -14.96 -12.29 11.17
CA LEU A 115 -16.06 -11.31 11.15
C LEU A 115 -17.47 -11.94 11.21
N THR A 116 -17.60 -13.25 10.98
CA THR A 116 -18.89 -13.96 11.09
C THR A 116 -19.18 -14.49 12.49
N ASN A 117 -18.15 -14.84 13.27
CA ASN A 117 -18.28 -15.50 14.57
C ASN A 117 -17.75 -14.66 15.75
N ASP A 118 -16.86 -13.72 15.47
CA ASP A 118 -16.23 -12.82 16.43
C ASP A 118 -16.75 -11.38 16.27
N THR A 119 -16.24 -10.50 17.13
CA THR A 119 -16.62 -9.07 17.11
C THR A 119 -15.80 -8.28 16.09
N LYS A 120 -16.40 -7.22 15.54
CA LYS A 120 -15.69 -6.28 14.68
C LYS A 120 -14.54 -5.59 15.40
N ASP A 121 -14.72 -5.28 16.69
CA ASP A 121 -13.69 -4.62 17.49
C ASP A 121 -12.44 -5.50 17.62
N ALA A 122 -12.62 -6.81 17.87
CA ALA A 122 -11.50 -7.75 17.86
C ALA A 122 -10.78 -7.80 16.50
N TYR A 123 -11.54 -7.76 15.40
CA TYR A 123 -10.96 -7.70 14.05
C TYR A 123 -10.18 -6.41 13.82
N ILE A 124 -10.72 -5.25 14.23
CA ILE A 124 -10.05 -3.96 14.15
C ILE A 124 -8.76 -3.96 14.95
N ASP A 125 -8.80 -4.42 16.21
CA ASP A 125 -7.63 -4.52 17.08
C ASP A 125 -6.56 -5.42 16.46
N TYR A 126 -6.97 -6.53 15.84
CA TYR A 126 -6.05 -7.41 15.12
C TYR A 126 -5.40 -6.69 13.94
N ILE A 127 -6.15 -5.93 13.13
CA ILE A 127 -5.57 -5.18 12.01
C ILE A 127 -4.60 -4.11 12.50
N ASP A 128 -4.97 -3.32 13.52
CA ASP A 128 -4.17 -2.20 14.05
C ASP A 128 -2.86 -2.68 14.73
N GLN A 129 -2.84 -3.91 15.24
CA GLN A 129 -1.62 -4.54 15.76
C GLN A 129 -0.61 -4.92 14.66
N HIS A 130 -1.09 -5.25 13.46
CA HIS A 130 -0.25 -5.77 12.37
C HIS A 130 0.04 -4.76 11.27
N VAL A 131 -0.82 -3.75 11.11
CA VAL A 131 -0.67 -2.74 10.06
C VAL A 131 -0.78 -1.37 10.68
N GLN A 132 0.27 -0.57 10.49
CA GLN A 132 0.36 0.79 10.98
C GLN A 132 0.78 1.71 9.83
N ALA A 133 0.25 2.94 9.84
CA ALA A 133 0.66 3.97 8.91
C ALA A 133 0.91 5.26 9.69
N TYR A 134 2.19 5.54 9.92
CA TYR A 134 2.66 6.80 10.48
C TYR A 134 4.03 7.11 9.89
N LEU A 135 4.37 8.40 9.86
CA LEU A 135 5.72 8.85 9.57
C LEU A 135 6.48 8.88 10.90
N PRO A 136 7.56 8.09 11.08
CA PRO A 136 8.35 8.11 12.30
C PRO A 136 8.93 9.50 12.57
N ASP A 137 9.33 9.79 13.81
CA ASP A 137 10.04 11.02 14.08
C ASP A 137 11.49 10.93 13.57
N LYS A 138 11.94 11.99 12.88
CA LYS A 138 13.23 12.01 12.20
C LYS A 138 14.41 11.98 13.17
N GLU A 139 14.26 12.53 14.37
CA GLU A 139 15.33 12.61 15.35
C GLU A 139 15.48 11.30 16.13
N THR A 140 14.37 10.60 16.38
CA THR A 140 14.35 9.35 17.15
C THR A 140 14.60 8.10 16.30
N ASP A 141 14.08 8.04 15.06
CA ASP A 141 14.33 6.94 14.12
C ASP A 141 14.53 7.48 12.69
N PRO A 142 15.70 8.09 12.41
CA PRO A 142 15.99 8.67 11.09
C PRO A 142 15.96 7.63 9.97
N GLN A 143 16.35 6.39 10.25
CA GLN A 143 16.42 5.34 9.24
C GLN A 143 15.02 4.91 8.80
N LEU A 144 14.11 4.64 9.75
CA LEU A 144 12.74 4.30 9.41
C LEU A 144 12.01 5.50 8.80
N TYR A 145 12.27 6.72 9.29
CA TYR A 145 11.75 7.96 8.68
C TYR A 145 12.10 8.03 7.19
N ASP A 146 13.38 7.86 6.84
CA ASP A 146 13.84 7.94 5.45
C ASP A 146 13.24 6.82 4.59
N LEU A 147 13.09 5.60 5.13
CA LEU A 147 12.46 4.48 4.43
C LEU A 147 10.97 4.74 4.18
N VAL A 148 10.20 5.15 5.20
CA VAL A 148 8.77 5.45 5.07
C VAL A 148 8.58 6.63 4.12
N LYS A 149 9.35 7.71 4.28
CA LYS A 149 9.30 8.87 3.39
C LYS A 149 9.60 8.50 1.95
N THR A 150 10.58 7.63 1.71
CA THR A 150 10.99 7.21 0.36
C THR A 150 9.97 6.26 -0.29
N TYR A 151 9.46 5.27 0.44
CA TYR A 151 8.72 4.15 -0.15
C TYR A 151 7.20 4.17 0.09
N GLN A 152 6.73 4.87 1.14
CA GLN A 152 5.30 4.96 1.48
C GLN A 152 4.67 6.31 1.07
N THR A 153 5.44 7.18 0.40
CA THR A 153 4.94 8.45 -0.13
C THR A 153 4.55 8.32 -1.61
N HIS A 154 3.34 8.76 -1.94
CA HIS A 154 2.93 8.85 -3.33
C HIS A 154 3.62 10.00 -4.06
N ASN A 155 4.20 9.67 -5.22
CA ASN A 155 4.70 10.65 -6.16
C ASN A 155 4.07 10.42 -7.54
N HIS A 156 3.67 11.51 -8.22
CA HIS A 156 3.06 11.46 -9.54
C HIS A 156 4.06 11.05 -10.64
N SER A 157 4.37 9.76 -10.70
CA SER A 157 5.22 9.14 -11.71
C SER A 157 4.54 9.05 -13.09
N LYS A 158 5.29 8.62 -14.12
CA LYS A 158 4.75 8.32 -15.46
C LYS A 158 3.57 7.33 -15.40
N THR A 159 3.64 6.33 -14.52
CA THR A 159 2.54 5.35 -14.33
C THR A 159 1.29 6.03 -13.76
N CYS A 160 1.47 7.01 -12.88
CA CYS A 160 0.38 7.79 -12.31
C CYS A 160 -0.35 8.62 -13.37
N ARG A 161 0.40 9.23 -14.30
CA ARG A 161 -0.11 10.09 -15.37
C ARG A 161 -0.40 9.34 -16.69
N LYS A 162 -0.57 8.01 -16.61
CA LYS A 162 -0.75 7.15 -17.80
C LYS A 162 -1.96 7.56 -18.65
N TYR A 163 -3.03 8.05 -18.02
CA TYR A 163 -4.26 8.44 -18.69
C TYR A 163 -4.30 9.96 -18.86
N LYS A 164 -4.48 10.42 -20.11
CA LYS A 164 -4.40 11.86 -20.48
C LYS A 164 -5.38 12.76 -19.73
N ASN A 165 -6.51 12.22 -19.27
CA ASN A 165 -7.59 12.98 -18.63
C ASN A 165 -7.71 12.70 -17.12
N VAL A 166 -6.72 12.03 -16.52
CA VAL A 166 -6.75 11.71 -15.09
C VAL A 166 -5.49 12.27 -14.46
N THR A 167 -5.64 13.24 -13.54
CA THR A 167 -4.54 13.85 -12.80
C THR A 167 -3.72 12.80 -12.05
N CYS A 168 -4.41 11.83 -11.45
CA CYS A 168 -3.81 10.72 -10.72
C CYS A 168 -4.57 9.42 -10.99
N ARG A 169 -3.96 8.45 -11.69
CA ARG A 169 -4.56 7.11 -11.93
C ARG A 169 -5.02 6.43 -10.64
N PHE A 170 -4.32 6.65 -9.54
CA PHE A 170 -4.58 6.02 -8.25
C PHE A 170 -5.48 6.87 -7.34
N ASN A 171 -5.97 8.01 -7.84
CA ASN A 171 -6.86 8.92 -7.12
C ASN A 171 -6.32 9.38 -5.74
N PHE A 172 -5.00 9.60 -5.63
CA PHE A 172 -4.39 10.18 -4.41
C PHE A 172 -4.99 11.56 -4.07
N GLY A 173 -4.83 11.94 -2.79
CA GLY A 173 -5.81 12.79 -2.10
C GLY A 173 -6.93 11.90 -1.55
N GLN A 174 -6.55 10.84 -0.83
CA GLN A 174 -7.48 9.88 -0.26
C GLN A 174 -8.28 10.54 0.87
N PHE A 175 -9.48 9.99 1.12
CA PHE A 175 -10.23 10.30 2.34
C PHE A 175 -9.43 9.93 3.57
N PHE A 176 -9.70 10.60 4.69
CA PHE A 176 -8.98 10.43 5.95
C PHE A 176 -9.87 9.76 7.00
N THR A 177 -9.29 8.86 7.77
CA THR A 177 -9.93 8.30 8.98
C THR A 177 -8.91 8.26 10.11
N ASP A 178 -9.32 8.56 11.34
CA ASP A 178 -8.45 8.50 12.53
C ASP A 178 -8.32 7.08 13.10
N ARG A 179 -9.20 6.18 12.66
CA ARG A 179 -9.27 4.78 13.06
C ARG A 179 -9.53 3.85 11.89
N THR A 180 -9.27 2.57 12.11
CA THR A 180 -9.66 1.51 11.19
C THR A 180 -11.18 1.33 11.19
N ILE A 181 -11.77 1.20 10.01
CA ILE A 181 -13.22 1.07 9.82
C ILE A 181 -13.52 -0.22 9.05
N VAL A 182 -14.39 -1.05 9.62
CA VAL A 182 -15.02 -2.16 8.90
C VAL A 182 -16.29 -1.62 8.24
N ALA A 183 -16.19 -1.31 6.96
CA ALA A 183 -17.28 -0.71 6.22
C ALA A 183 -18.44 -1.70 5.98
N GLU A 184 -19.66 -1.19 5.99
CA GLU A 184 -20.86 -2.00 5.78
C GLU A 184 -21.67 -1.52 4.58
N PRO A 185 -22.12 -2.47 3.74
CA PRO A 185 -23.08 -2.13 2.70
C PRO A 185 -24.40 -1.69 3.34
N LEU A 186 -25.14 -0.83 2.63
CA LEU A 186 -26.52 -0.52 2.99
C LEU A 186 -27.35 -1.81 2.93
N ALA A 187 -28.30 -1.94 3.85
CA ALA A 187 -29.18 -3.10 3.93
C ALA A 187 -29.89 -3.38 2.59
N GLU A 188 -29.94 -4.66 2.19
CA GLU A 188 -30.51 -5.06 0.90
C GLU A 188 -32.02 -4.82 0.80
N ASP A 189 -32.71 -4.92 1.94
CA ASP A 189 -34.16 -4.73 2.08
C ASP A 189 -34.58 -3.27 2.30
N MET A 190 -33.62 -2.34 2.30
CA MET A 190 -33.89 -0.92 2.44
C MET A 190 -34.73 -0.41 1.26
N ASN A 191 -35.71 0.44 1.56
CA ASN A 191 -36.51 1.10 0.54
C ASN A 191 -35.62 1.80 -0.50
N GLU A 192 -35.84 1.52 -1.78
CA GLU A 192 -34.98 1.99 -2.87
C GLU A 192 -34.95 3.52 -3.02
N GLU A 193 -36.04 4.21 -2.69
CA GLU A 193 -36.06 5.68 -2.68
C GLU A 193 -35.17 6.23 -1.55
N ILE A 194 -35.30 5.68 -0.35
CA ILE A 194 -34.46 6.05 0.80
C ILE A 194 -32.98 5.78 0.50
N LYS A 195 -32.69 4.59 -0.04
CA LYS A 195 -31.34 4.17 -0.45
C LYS A 195 -30.76 5.11 -1.51
N SER A 196 -31.54 5.45 -2.54
CA SER A 196 -31.13 6.42 -3.57
C SER A 196 -30.81 7.79 -2.98
N ASN A 197 -31.63 8.28 -2.05
CA ASN A 197 -31.41 9.55 -1.36
C ASN A 197 -30.12 9.53 -0.52
N ILE A 198 -29.87 8.44 0.21
CA ILE A 198 -28.64 8.22 0.97
C ILE A 198 -27.42 8.23 0.03
N LEU A 199 -27.46 7.45 -1.06
CA LEU A 199 -26.36 7.37 -2.02
C LEU A 199 -26.07 8.72 -2.69
N THR A 200 -27.10 9.51 -2.97
CA THR A 200 -26.99 10.85 -3.55
C THR A 200 -26.33 11.82 -2.57
N ARG A 201 -26.84 11.90 -1.33
CA ARG A 201 -26.26 12.71 -0.25
C ARG A 201 -24.79 12.37 -0.03
N ARG A 202 -24.48 11.08 0.10
CA ARG A 202 -23.11 10.58 0.30
C ARG A 202 -22.18 11.01 -0.83
N LYS A 203 -22.64 10.88 -2.08
CA LYS A 203 -21.87 11.30 -3.24
C LYS A 203 -21.57 12.80 -3.20
N GLU A 204 -22.53 13.62 -2.81
CA GLU A 204 -22.35 15.07 -2.69
C GLU A 204 -21.33 15.43 -1.59
N ILE A 205 -21.47 14.85 -0.40
CA ILE A 205 -20.55 15.08 0.74
C ILE A 205 -19.13 14.66 0.36
N LEU A 206 -18.95 13.41 -0.09
CA LEU A 206 -17.63 12.90 -0.44
C LEU A 206 -17.00 13.63 -1.63
N SER A 207 -17.81 14.12 -2.57
CA SER A 207 -17.30 14.95 -3.67
C SER A 207 -16.77 16.30 -3.16
N LYS A 208 -17.49 16.96 -2.23
CA LYS A 208 -17.03 18.23 -1.63
C LYS A 208 -15.75 18.04 -0.82
N VAL A 209 -15.70 16.98 0.00
CA VAL A 209 -14.50 16.64 0.79
C VAL A 209 -13.33 16.35 -0.13
N LYS A 210 -13.52 15.53 -1.18
CA LYS A 210 -12.45 15.20 -2.14
C LYS A 210 -11.92 16.43 -2.85
N GLN A 211 -12.80 17.32 -3.30
CA GLN A 211 -12.41 18.57 -3.94
C GLN A 211 -11.56 19.43 -3.00
N LYS A 212 -12.00 19.57 -1.73
CA LYS A 212 -11.26 20.34 -0.74
C LYS A 212 -9.88 19.73 -0.47
N ILE A 213 -9.79 18.41 -0.29
CA ILE A 213 -8.52 17.67 -0.17
C ILE A 213 -7.61 17.97 -1.37
N ASP A 214 -8.14 17.89 -2.59
CA ASP A 214 -7.35 18.11 -3.82
C ASP A 214 -6.89 19.56 -4.02
N ASP A 215 -7.58 20.51 -3.38
CA ASP A 215 -7.23 21.93 -3.42
C ASP A 215 -6.22 22.30 -2.33
N VAL A 216 -6.32 21.75 -1.11
CA VAL A 216 -5.45 22.13 0.02
C VAL A 216 -4.28 21.18 0.26
N LEU A 217 -4.40 19.89 -0.07
CA LEU A 217 -3.34 18.89 0.16
C LEU A 217 -2.56 18.51 -1.11
N ASN A 218 -2.73 19.28 -2.20
CA ASN A 218 -1.99 19.07 -3.43
C ASN A 218 -0.85 20.09 -3.56
N PRO A 219 0.44 19.67 -3.48
CA PRO A 219 1.60 20.57 -3.56
C PRO A 219 1.70 21.38 -4.85
N SER A 220 0.92 21.05 -5.89
CA SER A 220 0.91 21.78 -7.16
C SER A 220 -0.09 22.94 -7.17
N LYS A 221 -0.89 23.13 -6.11
CA LYS A 221 -1.93 24.15 -6.01
C LYS A 221 -1.45 25.37 -5.22
N PRO A 222 -1.90 26.59 -5.57
CA PRO A 222 -1.58 27.81 -4.80
C PRO A 222 -2.11 27.78 -3.36
N THR A 223 -3.19 27.03 -3.13
CA THR A 223 -3.87 26.85 -1.85
C THR A 223 -3.29 25.71 -1.02
N TYR A 224 -2.13 25.17 -1.41
CA TYR A 224 -1.48 24.09 -0.70
C TYR A 224 -1.14 24.49 0.73
N ASP A 225 -1.67 23.72 1.69
CA ASP A 225 -1.37 23.84 3.10
C ASP A 225 -1.01 22.44 3.65
N PRO A 226 0.28 22.17 3.91
CA PRO A 226 0.71 20.88 4.47
C PRO A 226 0.22 20.67 5.91
N HIS A 227 -0.23 21.71 6.60
CA HIS A 227 -0.67 21.64 7.99
C HIS A 227 -2.20 21.57 8.13
N ALA A 228 -2.94 21.60 7.03
CA ALA A 228 -4.39 21.49 7.05
C ALA A 228 -4.83 20.16 7.69
N THR A 229 -5.60 20.25 8.77
CA THR A 229 -6.09 19.08 9.48
C THR A 229 -7.41 18.57 8.87
N PRO A 230 -7.78 17.29 9.11
CA PRO A 230 -9.12 16.78 8.83
C PRO A 230 -10.26 17.72 9.28
N THR A 231 -10.13 18.28 10.48
CA THR A 231 -11.13 19.18 11.07
C THR A 231 -11.22 20.49 10.29
N ASP A 232 -10.09 21.08 9.89
CA ASP A 232 -10.08 22.30 9.07
C ASP A 232 -10.76 22.07 7.72
N ILE A 233 -10.46 20.95 7.07
CA ILE A 233 -11.04 20.56 5.78
C ILE A 233 -12.57 20.46 5.86
N LEU A 234 -13.10 19.84 6.91
CA LEU A 234 -14.54 19.64 7.10
C LEU A 234 -15.27 20.93 7.47
N ASN A 235 -14.69 21.73 8.37
CA ASN A 235 -15.24 23.02 8.79
C ASN A 235 -15.37 23.99 7.62
N ASP A 236 -14.34 24.08 6.77
CA ASP A 236 -14.32 24.97 5.61
C ASP A 236 -15.47 24.73 4.60
N ILE A 237 -16.00 23.51 4.57
CA ILE A 237 -17.09 23.11 3.68
C ILE A 237 -18.42 22.91 4.42
N ASN A 238 -18.48 23.27 5.70
CA ASN A 238 -19.65 23.12 6.59
C ASN A 238 -20.19 21.69 6.64
N ILE A 239 -19.29 20.70 6.73
CA ILE A 239 -19.66 19.28 6.90
C ILE A 239 -19.27 18.87 8.31
N THR A 240 -20.18 18.23 9.03
CA THR A 240 -19.88 17.71 10.37
C THR A 240 -19.02 16.45 10.27
N GLU A 241 -18.16 16.23 11.27
CA GLU A 241 -17.38 15.00 11.37
C GLU A 241 -18.28 13.76 11.40
N GLN A 242 -19.40 13.83 12.11
CA GLN A 242 -20.36 12.74 12.21
C GLN A 242 -20.96 12.36 10.84
N ASP A 243 -21.35 13.35 10.03
CA ASP A 243 -21.88 13.10 8.69
C ASP A 243 -20.82 12.48 7.78
N TYR A 244 -19.59 13.01 7.84
CA TYR A 244 -18.47 12.49 7.06
C TYR A 244 -18.12 11.05 7.44
N GLN A 245 -18.01 10.74 8.74
CA GLN A 245 -17.70 9.40 9.23
C GLN A 245 -18.80 8.40 8.82
N TRP A 246 -20.07 8.79 8.92
CA TRP A 246 -21.19 7.94 8.50
C TRP A 246 -21.13 7.62 7.00
N ASP A 247 -20.80 8.61 6.18
CA ASP A 247 -20.68 8.43 4.72
C ASP A 247 -19.48 7.55 4.35
N ILE A 248 -18.33 7.74 4.99
CA ILE A 248 -17.14 6.91 4.79
C ILE A 248 -17.40 5.46 5.20
N TYR A 249 -18.07 5.23 6.32
CA TYR A 249 -18.42 3.89 6.83
C TYR A 249 -19.22 3.07 5.82
N HIS A 250 -20.07 3.71 5.01
CA HIS A 250 -20.88 3.02 4.00
C HIS A 250 -20.30 3.10 2.58
N TYR A 251 -19.22 3.87 2.38
CA TYR A 251 -18.62 4.12 1.07
C TYR A 251 -17.53 3.11 0.69
N LEU A 252 -16.67 2.77 1.65
CA LEU A 252 -15.49 1.96 1.38
C LEU A 252 -15.89 0.49 1.22
N LEU A 253 -15.46 -0.16 0.15
CA LEU A 253 -15.53 -1.63 0.00
C LEU A 253 -14.17 -2.29 0.32
N THR A 254 -13.21 -1.50 0.79
CA THR A 254 -11.82 -1.88 1.01
C THR A 254 -11.27 -1.08 2.20
N LEU A 255 -10.55 -1.76 3.09
CA LEU A 255 -9.69 -1.15 4.11
C LEU A 255 -8.76 -0.12 3.44
N THR A 256 -8.93 1.15 3.76
CA THR A 256 -7.99 2.22 3.42
C THR A 256 -7.35 2.70 4.71
N MET A 257 -6.03 2.53 4.81
CA MET A 257 -5.22 3.18 5.82
C MET A 257 -4.62 4.46 5.24
N ASN A 258 -4.56 5.51 6.04
CA ASN A 258 -3.99 6.80 5.65
C ASN A 258 -2.51 6.64 5.26
N CYS A 259 -2.19 6.77 3.97
CA CYS A 259 -0.83 7.13 3.57
C CYS A 259 -0.65 8.63 3.81
N THR A 260 0.29 9.00 4.69
CA THR A 260 0.66 10.38 4.99
C THR A 260 1.00 11.14 3.69
N SER A 261 0.29 12.24 3.43
CA SER A 261 0.70 13.26 2.46
C SER A 261 1.93 14.00 2.99
N LYS A 262 2.76 14.51 2.07
CA LYS A 262 4.10 15.05 2.34
C LYS A 262 4.15 16.08 3.48
N ASP A 263 4.97 15.78 4.48
CA ASP A 263 5.72 16.78 5.22
C ASP A 263 7.09 17.02 4.54
N GLN A 264 7.37 18.32 4.33
CA GLN A 264 8.56 18.96 3.73
C GLN A 264 8.58 19.08 2.20
#